data_AF-A0A9N9BIG1-F1
#
_entry.id   AF-A0A9N9BIG1-F1
#
_cell.length_a   1.000
_cell.length_b   1.000
_cell.length_c   1.000
_cell.angle_alpha   90.00
_cell.angle_beta   90.00
_cell.angle_gamma   90.00
#
_symmetry.space_group_name_H-M   'P 1'
#
loop_
_entity.id
_entity.type
_entity.pdbx_description
1 polymer ?
#
loop_
_entity_poly.entity_id
_entity_poly.type
_entity_poly.pdbx_seq_one_letter_code
_entity_poly.pdbx_strand_id
1 'polypeptide(L)'
;MTMLIHSPEGYDVKIKVGEYPNTQEFKAHSLILRARSPYFHRALSCEWTNKQENIIIFEKPNVSPNIFEIILRYIYGDIFQLDDYDPFDILDLLIAADEIMIDDVLMNHVQTYLIHSKAAWIDENLLDILTIVSPRDSCQKLRDYCLDEIILRDLNPAIRINSSVIINPKCAKIIISWIEKKPFQSNKNINCTYDFNLLYSASCGDSDSFHKLCDNIGPTLIVIKVEGTNEIIGGYNALNVGWQRGWLSFSRGSKGCFIFSLGTDTKKAELEDAKCGFILSDQVDSAIYDHPQDGPCFGTGPDLYVNTKRDQPLGHRQHRCYKSGVFNRQGSFRWKDWEVFQIVKKEI
;
A
#
# COMPACT_ATOMS: atom_id res chain seq x y z
N MET A 1 25.13 -28.17 6.62
CA MET A 1 26.16 -27.11 6.63
C MET A 1 26.20 -26.35 7.96
N THR A 2 25.10 -26.30 8.73
CA THR A 2 25.00 -25.67 10.07
C THR A 2 26.01 -26.16 11.12
N MET A 3 26.48 -27.42 11.03
CA MET A 3 27.50 -27.98 11.94
C MET A 3 28.85 -27.21 11.93
N LEU A 4 29.18 -26.51 10.84
CA LEU A 4 30.46 -25.80 10.68
C LEU A 4 30.52 -24.45 11.41
N ILE A 5 29.38 -23.90 11.87
CA ILE A 5 29.35 -22.64 12.63
C ILE A 5 29.87 -22.86 14.06
N HIS A 6 29.52 -24.00 14.68
CA HIS A 6 29.83 -24.29 16.08
C HIS A 6 31.14 -25.07 16.28
N SER A 7 31.65 -25.70 15.21
CA SER A 7 32.99 -26.31 15.18
C SER A 7 33.62 -26.07 13.80
N PRO A 8 34.33 -24.94 13.61
CA PRO A 8 34.85 -24.55 12.30
C PRO A 8 36.13 -25.31 11.97
N GLU A 9 36.10 -26.64 12.00
CA GLU A 9 37.20 -27.47 11.50
C GLU A 9 37.48 -27.12 10.02
N GLY A 10 38.74 -26.86 9.68
CA GLY A 10 39.13 -26.52 8.31
C GLY A 10 38.87 -25.05 7.91
N TYR A 11 38.61 -24.15 8.86
CA TYR A 11 38.53 -22.72 8.56
C TYR A 11 39.83 -22.19 7.95
N ASP A 12 39.69 -21.30 6.96
CA ASP A 12 40.78 -20.64 6.25
C ASP A 12 40.67 -19.11 6.31
N VAL A 13 39.63 -18.58 6.97
CA VAL A 13 39.41 -17.13 7.18
C VAL A 13 39.12 -16.83 8.64
N LYS A 14 39.74 -15.77 9.16
CA LYS A 14 39.37 -15.07 10.40
C LYS A 14 38.86 -13.68 10.07
N ILE A 15 37.66 -13.37 10.53
CA ILE A 15 37.00 -12.09 10.34
C ILE A 15 36.94 -11.37 11.67
N LYS A 16 37.62 -10.24 11.80
CA LYS A 16 37.52 -9.35 12.96
C LYS A 16 36.43 -8.33 12.69
N VAL A 17 35.40 -8.31 13.52
CA VAL A 17 34.18 -7.52 13.35
C VAL A 17 34.04 -6.53 14.49
N GLY A 18 33.52 -5.34 14.19
CA GLY A 18 33.27 -4.28 15.14
C GLY A 18 34.48 -3.38 15.40
N GLU A 19 34.29 -2.42 16.29
CA GLU A 19 35.32 -1.48 16.74
C GLU A 19 35.53 -1.60 18.26
N TYR A 20 36.77 -1.39 18.71
CA TYR A 20 37.11 -1.49 20.13
C TYR A 20 36.22 -0.56 20.98
N PRO A 21 35.65 -1.01 22.11
CA PRO A 21 35.92 -2.28 22.80
C PRO A 21 35.05 -3.46 22.35
N ASN A 22 34.10 -3.26 21.44
CA ASN A 22 33.13 -4.27 20.99
C ASN A 22 33.59 -4.98 19.73
N THR A 23 34.74 -5.65 19.80
CA THR A 23 35.30 -6.46 18.72
C THR A 23 35.15 -7.94 18.98
N GLN A 24 34.85 -8.71 17.92
CA GLN A 24 34.80 -10.16 17.98
C GLN A 24 35.46 -10.79 16.75
N GLU A 25 36.12 -11.92 16.95
CA GLU A 25 36.73 -12.71 15.87
C GLU A 25 35.81 -13.89 15.50
N PHE A 26 35.53 -14.03 14.21
CA PHE A 26 34.75 -15.12 13.64
C PHE A 26 35.65 -15.98 12.74
N LYS A 27 35.54 -17.30 12.87
CA LYS A 27 36.22 -18.27 11.99
C LYS A 27 35.25 -18.73 10.91
N ALA A 28 35.69 -18.73 9.66
CA ALA A 28 34.82 -19.04 8.52
C ALA A 28 35.59 -19.68 7.35
N HIS A 29 34.83 -20.13 6.34
CA HIS A 29 35.33 -20.77 5.12
C HIS A 29 35.20 -19.82 3.93
N SER A 30 36.33 -19.49 3.31
CA SER A 30 36.41 -18.55 2.20
C SER A 30 35.50 -18.95 1.04
N LEU A 31 35.47 -20.25 0.69
CA LEU A 31 34.65 -20.77 -0.40
C LEU A 31 33.15 -20.53 -0.18
N ILE A 32 32.66 -20.70 1.05
CA ILE A 32 31.23 -20.49 1.37
C ILE A 32 30.91 -18.99 1.30
N LEU A 33 31.73 -18.16 1.94
CA LEU A 33 31.56 -16.70 1.92
C LEU A 33 31.54 -16.16 0.48
N ARG A 34 32.51 -16.57 -0.35
CA ARG A 34 32.65 -16.16 -1.75
C ARG A 34 31.52 -16.66 -2.65
N ALA A 35 30.89 -17.78 -2.31
CA ALA A 35 29.75 -18.31 -3.04
C ALA A 35 28.43 -17.60 -2.71
N ARG A 36 28.31 -17.05 -1.49
CA ARG A 36 27.06 -16.47 -0.96
C ARG A 36 27.01 -14.96 -0.95
N SER A 37 28.14 -14.29 -1.23
CA SER A 37 28.23 -12.83 -1.26
C SER A 37 29.24 -12.37 -2.33
N PRO A 38 28.82 -11.54 -3.30
CA PRO A 38 29.72 -10.89 -4.25
C PRO A 38 30.76 -9.98 -3.58
N TYR A 39 30.42 -9.41 -2.42
CA TYR A 39 31.37 -8.65 -1.62
C TYR A 39 32.52 -9.55 -1.16
N PHE A 40 32.22 -10.68 -0.49
CA PHE A 40 33.26 -11.61 -0.05
C PHE A 40 33.97 -12.28 -1.22
N HIS A 41 33.27 -12.52 -2.33
CA HIS A 41 33.90 -13.03 -3.55
C HIS A 41 35.09 -12.18 -3.97
N ARG A 42 34.89 -10.86 -4.01
CA ARG A 42 35.91 -9.87 -4.37
C ARG A 42 36.93 -9.65 -3.26
N ALA A 43 36.46 -9.48 -2.02
CA ALA A 43 37.30 -9.17 -0.86
C ALA A 43 38.31 -10.29 -0.57
N LEU A 44 37.91 -11.55 -0.75
CA LEU A 44 38.74 -12.73 -0.49
C LEU A 44 39.48 -13.25 -1.75
N SER A 45 39.27 -12.65 -2.93
CA SER A 45 40.00 -13.01 -4.15
C SER A 45 41.34 -12.26 -4.31
N CYS A 46 41.55 -11.16 -3.58
CA CYS A 46 42.67 -10.24 -3.79
C CYS A 46 43.91 -10.53 -2.91
N GLU A 47 45.08 -10.14 -3.44
CA GLU A 47 46.42 -10.23 -2.84
C GLU A 47 46.63 -9.37 -1.58
N TRP A 48 45.64 -8.56 -1.16
CA TRP A 48 45.68 -7.72 0.04
C TRP A 48 45.29 -8.45 1.33
N THR A 49 45.04 -9.75 1.26
CA THR A 49 44.77 -10.57 2.44
C THR A 49 46.06 -10.84 3.20
N ASN A 50 46.18 -10.27 4.40
CA ASN A 50 47.27 -10.63 5.32
C ASN A 50 47.12 -12.10 5.68
N LYS A 51 48.02 -12.93 5.17
CA LYS A 51 48.09 -14.35 5.51
C LYS A 51 49.03 -14.52 6.71
N GLN A 52 48.47 -14.92 7.84
CA GLN A 52 49.25 -15.41 8.97
C GLN A 52 49.00 -16.91 9.06
N GLU A 53 50.06 -17.72 8.98
CA GLU A 53 49.97 -19.17 9.13
C GLU A 53 48.94 -19.84 8.18
N ASN A 54 48.90 -19.40 6.90
CA ASN A 54 47.92 -19.82 5.88
C ASN A 54 46.45 -19.44 6.12
N ILE A 55 46.14 -18.66 7.16
CA ILE A 55 44.80 -18.13 7.42
C ILE A 55 44.68 -16.71 6.88
N ILE A 56 43.60 -16.42 6.16
CA ILE A 56 43.24 -15.07 5.70
C ILE A 56 42.68 -14.27 6.88
N ILE A 57 43.26 -13.12 7.18
CA ILE A 57 42.71 -12.17 8.16
C ILE A 57 41.95 -11.08 7.40
N PHE A 58 40.68 -10.89 7.74
CA PHE A 58 39.80 -9.87 7.17
C PHE A 58 39.18 -9.03 8.28
N GLU A 59 39.03 -7.72 8.06
CA GLU A 59 38.50 -6.80 9.06
C GLU A 59 37.21 -6.14 8.54
N LYS A 60 36.19 -6.07 9.39
CA LYS A 60 34.89 -5.48 9.10
C LYS A 60 34.43 -4.61 10.29
N PRO A 61 35.00 -3.41 10.47
CA PRO A 61 34.69 -2.56 11.62
C PRO A 61 33.25 -2.00 11.60
N ASN A 62 32.69 -1.75 10.40
CA ASN A 62 31.39 -1.08 10.24
C ASN A 62 30.14 -1.95 10.54
N VAL A 63 30.31 -3.12 11.16
CA VAL A 63 29.19 -4.02 11.51
C VAL A 63 29.40 -4.48 12.94
N SER A 64 28.34 -4.52 13.74
CA SER A 64 28.43 -5.03 15.11
C SER A 64 28.58 -6.56 15.11
N PRO A 65 29.29 -7.14 16.10
CA PRO A 65 29.45 -8.59 16.20
C PRO A 65 28.15 -9.38 16.13
N ASN A 66 27.11 -8.94 16.85
CA ASN A 66 25.81 -9.62 16.91
C ASN A 66 25.15 -9.67 15.52
N ILE A 67 25.16 -8.57 14.79
CA ILE A 67 24.56 -8.50 13.46
C ILE A 67 25.35 -9.36 12.47
N PHE A 68 26.68 -9.33 12.57
CA PHE A 68 27.50 -10.17 11.73
C PHE A 68 27.29 -11.66 12.00
N GLU A 69 27.07 -12.05 13.25
CA GLU A 69 26.74 -13.44 13.60
C GLU A 69 25.45 -13.89 12.89
N ILE A 70 24.41 -13.05 12.86
CA ILE A 70 23.15 -13.34 12.13
C ILE A 70 23.42 -13.52 10.63
N ILE A 71 24.20 -12.62 10.02
CA ILE A 71 24.57 -12.71 8.60
C ILE A 71 25.37 -13.99 8.33
N LEU A 72 26.33 -14.32 9.19
CA LEU A 72 27.14 -15.52 9.05
C LEU A 72 26.28 -16.78 9.16
N ARG A 73 25.36 -16.84 10.12
CA ARG A 73 24.39 -17.93 10.26
C ARG A 73 23.55 -18.10 8.99
N TYR A 74 23.04 -17.00 8.44
CA TYR A 74 22.30 -17.01 7.17
C TYR A 74 23.13 -17.55 5.99
N ILE A 75 24.39 -17.11 5.86
CA ILE A 75 25.30 -17.56 4.79
C ILE A 75 25.46 -19.09 4.80
N TYR A 76 25.52 -19.70 5.98
CA TYR A 76 25.65 -21.15 6.16
C TYR A 76 24.30 -21.90 6.08
N GLY A 77 23.22 -21.19 5.78
CA GLY A 77 21.88 -21.74 5.58
C GLY A 77 21.13 -22.03 6.87
N ASP A 78 21.46 -21.34 7.97
CA ASP A 78 20.69 -21.43 9.20
C ASP A 78 19.36 -20.67 9.09
N ILE A 79 18.36 -21.13 9.83
CA ILE A 79 17.03 -20.53 9.91
C ILE A 79 16.97 -19.71 11.19
N PHE A 80 16.57 -18.45 11.10
CA PHE A 80 16.36 -17.58 12.25
C PHE A 80 15.01 -16.88 12.14
N GLN A 81 14.45 -16.51 13.29
CA GLN A 81 13.17 -15.81 13.39
C GLN A 81 13.43 -14.34 13.74
N LEU A 82 12.88 -13.43 12.95
CA LEU A 82 13.04 -11.99 13.19
C LEU A 82 12.27 -11.50 14.43
N ASP A 83 11.36 -12.30 14.99
CA ASP A 83 10.64 -11.97 16.23
C ASP A 83 11.55 -11.96 17.47
N ASP A 84 12.70 -12.64 17.40
CA ASP A 84 13.66 -12.75 18.50
C ASP A 84 14.56 -11.50 18.65
N TYR A 85 14.46 -10.54 17.73
CA TYR A 85 15.37 -9.40 17.63
C TYR A 85 14.65 -8.07 17.82
N ASP A 86 15.37 -7.10 18.38
CA ASP A 86 14.89 -5.73 18.49
C ASP A 86 14.77 -5.09 17.08
N PRO A 87 13.76 -4.24 16.81
CA PRO A 87 13.60 -3.60 15.51
C PRO A 87 14.83 -2.78 15.04
N PHE A 88 15.59 -2.19 15.97
CA PHE A 88 16.85 -1.51 15.64
C PHE A 88 17.90 -2.51 15.15
N ASP A 89 18.04 -3.67 15.79
CA ASP A 89 18.94 -4.73 15.33
C ASP A 89 18.54 -5.27 13.95
N ILE A 90 17.23 -5.36 13.69
CA ILE A 90 16.72 -5.80 12.37
C ILE A 90 17.02 -4.76 11.29
N LEU A 91 16.96 -3.47 11.61
CA LEU A 91 17.36 -2.40 10.71
C LEU A 91 18.88 -2.44 10.45
N ASP A 92 19.69 -2.64 11.49
CA ASP A 92 21.14 -2.80 11.35
C ASP A 92 21.51 -4.05 10.53
N LEU A 93 20.76 -5.14 10.67
CA LEU A 93 20.87 -6.32 9.81
C LEU A 93 20.63 -5.96 8.35
N LEU A 94 19.59 -5.18 8.04
CA LEU A 94 19.30 -4.74 6.67
C LEU A 94 20.46 -3.90 6.11
N ILE A 95 21.01 -2.98 6.91
CA ILE A 95 22.14 -2.12 6.53
C ILE A 95 23.40 -2.94 6.25
N ALA A 96 23.74 -3.86 7.16
CA ALA A 96 24.93 -4.68 7.04
C ALA A 96 24.79 -5.70 5.88
N ALA A 97 23.59 -6.23 5.65
CA ALA A 97 23.32 -7.12 4.53
C ALA A 97 23.47 -6.42 3.17
N ASP A 98 23.02 -5.16 3.05
CA ASP A 98 23.26 -4.32 1.87
C ASP A 98 24.76 -4.09 1.65
N GLU A 99 25.50 -3.69 2.69
CA GLU A 99 26.94 -3.41 2.59
C GLU A 99 27.75 -4.66 2.19
N ILE A 100 27.36 -5.83 2.72
CA ILE A 100 28.00 -7.13 2.43
C ILE A 100 27.40 -7.77 1.17
N MET A 101 26.45 -7.11 0.50
CA MET A 101 25.79 -7.58 -0.73
C MET A 101 25.24 -9.01 -0.56
N ILE A 102 24.49 -9.25 0.51
CA ILE A 102 23.74 -10.50 0.69
C ILE A 102 22.59 -10.53 -0.32
N ASP A 103 22.15 -11.74 -0.67
CA ASP A 103 21.13 -11.95 -1.69
C ASP A 103 19.77 -11.25 -1.41
N ASP A 104 19.03 -11.02 -2.50
CA ASP A 104 17.73 -10.34 -2.47
C ASP A 104 16.68 -11.10 -1.63
N VAL A 105 16.90 -12.38 -1.35
CA VAL A 105 15.99 -13.20 -0.54
C VAL A 105 15.98 -12.69 0.90
N LEU A 106 17.17 -12.49 1.50
CA LEU A 106 17.26 -11.93 2.84
C LEU A 106 16.75 -10.48 2.86
N MET A 107 17.18 -9.66 1.90
CA MET A 107 16.80 -8.24 1.83
C MET A 107 15.29 -8.07 1.74
N ASN A 108 14.62 -8.87 0.91
CA ASN A 108 13.15 -8.82 0.79
C ASN A 108 12.45 -9.33 2.04
N HIS A 109 12.97 -10.39 2.67
CA HIS A 109 12.40 -10.95 3.89
C HIS A 109 12.40 -9.92 5.04
N VAL A 110 13.56 -9.30 5.29
CA VAL A 110 13.73 -8.30 6.37
C VAL A 110 12.85 -7.07 6.13
N GLN A 111 12.87 -6.48 4.92
CA GLN A 111 12.03 -5.32 4.60
C GLN A 111 10.54 -5.65 4.75
N THR A 112 10.11 -6.82 4.28
CA THR A 112 8.70 -7.25 4.39
C THR A 112 8.29 -7.43 5.84
N TYR A 113 9.16 -8.00 6.67
CA TYR A 113 8.88 -8.18 8.10
C TYR A 113 8.78 -6.84 8.83
N LEU A 114 9.71 -5.89 8.60
CA LEU A 114 9.64 -4.55 9.19
C LEU A 114 8.31 -3.87 8.87
N ILE A 115 7.90 -3.88 7.59
CA ILE A 115 6.67 -3.25 7.12
C ILE A 115 5.42 -3.88 7.75
N HIS A 116 5.32 -5.22 7.80
CA HIS A 116 4.08 -5.89 8.22
C HIS A 116 4.00 -6.12 9.73
N SER A 117 5.11 -6.42 10.39
CA SER A 117 5.15 -6.81 11.79
C SER A 117 5.55 -5.66 12.71
N LYS A 118 6.27 -4.65 12.20
CA LYS A 118 6.80 -3.53 13.00
C LYS A 118 6.34 -2.15 12.49
N ALA A 119 5.18 -2.08 11.82
CA ALA A 119 4.62 -0.84 11.27
C ALA A 119 4.53 0.32 12.28
N ALA A 120 4.10 0.06 13.51
CA ALA A 120 4.00 1.08 14.56
C ALA A 120 5.38 1.66 14.96
N TRP A 121 6.40 0.80 15.02
CA TRP A 121 7.76 1.26 15.29
C TRP A 121 8.32 2.07 14.11
N ILE A 122 8.02 1.69 12.86
CA ILE A 122 8.38 2.51 11.69
C ILE A 122 7.70 3.88 11.78
N ASP A 123 6.43 3.93 12.19
CA ASP A 123 5.66 5.16 12.32
C ASP A 123 6.34 6.16 13.28
N GLU A 124 6.84 5.66 14.42
CA GLU A 124 7.57 6.44 15.43
C GLU A 124 8.95 6.92 14.95
N ASN A 125 9.61 6.16 14.07
CA ASN A 125 11.00 6.40 13.62
C ASN A 125 11.09 6.76 12.12
N LEU A 126 9.98 7.24 11.53
CA LEU A 126 9.78 7.29 10.08
C LEU A 126 10.86 8.07 9.31
N LEU A 127 11.21 9.27 9.79
CA LEU A 127 12.17 10.15 9.13
C LEU A 127 13.60 9.62 9.22
N ASP A 128 13.96 9.03 10.35
CA ASP A 128 15.29 8.47 10.58
C ASP A 128 15.48 7.22 9.71
N ILE A 129 14.49 6.34 9.68
CA ILE A 129 14.49 5.15 8.81
C ILE A 129 14.59 5.58 7.35
N LEU A 130 13.78 6.55 6.90
CA LEU A 130 13.83 7.02 5.52
C LEU A 130 15.23 7.55 5.17
N THR A 131 15.85 8.33 6.06
CA THR A 131 17.20 8.86 5.86
C THR A 131 18.22 7.74 5.70
N ILE A 132 18.09 6.68 6.50
CA ILE A 132 18.93 5.49 6.43
C ILE A 132 18.71 4.74 5.11
N VAL A 133 17.48 4.43 4.71
CA VAL A 133 17.25 3.59 3.53
C VAL A 133 17.37 4.33 2.20
N SER A 134 17.25 5.66 2.20
CA SER A 134 17.30 6.50 1.00
C SER A 134 18.51 6.24 0.09
N PRO A 135 19.76 6.21 0.58
CA PRO A 135 20.94 5.97 -0.25
C PRO A 135 21.13 4.51 -0.70
N ARG A 136 20.25 3.57 -0.31
CA ARG A 136 20.42 2.13 -0.52
C ARG A 136 19.38 1.61 -1.52
N ASP A 137 19.81 1.30 -2.74
CA ASP A 137 18.91 0.82 -3.79
C ASP A 137 18.26 -0.52 -3.44
N SER A 138 18.98 -1.41 -2.76
CA SER A 138 18.47 -2.70 -2.28
C SER A 138 17.34 -2.57 -1.24
N CYS A 139 17.19 -1.39 -0.63
CA CYS A 139 16.18 -1.08 0.39
C CYS A 139 14.92 -0.42 -0.20
N GLN A 140 14.68 -0.55 -1.51
CA GLN A 140 13.57 0.09 -2.21
C GLN A 140 12.21 -0.11 -1.51
N LYS A 141 11.89 -1.32 -1.07
CA LYS A 141 10.56 -1.64 -0.53
C LYS A 141 10.25 -0.88 0.76
N LEU A 142 11.22 -0.80 1.67
CA LEU A 142 11.07 -0.05 2.91
C LEU A 142 11.11 1.47 2.65
N ARG A 143 11.95 1.92 1.71
CA ARG A 143 12.03 3.32 1.28
C ARG A 143 10.68 3.81 0.72
N ASP A 144 10.08 3.04 -0.19
CA ASP A 144 8.82 3.39 -0.84
C ASP A 144 7.68 3.41 0.19
N TYR A 145 7.66 2.46 1.13
CA TYR A 145 6.72 2.49 2.26
C TYR A 145 6.86 3.76 3.11
N CYS A 146 8.08 4.14 3.49
CA CYS A 146 8.30 5.34 4.30
C CYS A 146 7.90 6.62 3.56
N LEU A 147 8.22 6.72 2.27
CA LEU A 147 7.81 7.84 1.42
C LEU A 147 6.29 7.94 1.32
N ASP A 148 5.60 6.81 1.12
CA ASP A 148 4.15 6.74 1.10
C ASP A 148 3.54 7.25 2.42
N GLU A 149 4.08 6.84 3.57
CA GLU A 149 3.62 7.31 4.88
C GLU A 149 3.84 8.81 5.09
N ILE A 150 4.97 9.37 4.68
CA ILE A 150 5.20 10.83 4.73
C ILE A 150 4.22 11.57 3.82
N ILE A 151 4.04 11.10 2.59
CA ILE A 151 3.04 11.64 1.66
C ILE A 151 1.63 11.56 2.27
N LEU A 152 1.33 10.50 3.03
CA LEU A 152 0.08 10.37 3.79
C LEU A 152 -0.06 11.45 4.87
N ARG A 153 1.00 11.75 5.62
CA ARG A 153 1.02 12.75 6.69
C ARG A 153 1.01 14.19 6.20
N ASP A 154 1.84 14.54 5.22
CA ASP A 154 1.96 15.91 4.68
C ASP A 154 0.68 16.40 3.99
N LEU A 155 -0.14 15.46 3.51
CA LEU A 155 -1.44 15.77 2.93
C LEU A 155 -2.56 15.94 3.98
N ASN A 156 -2.24 15.90 5.28
CA ASN A 156 -3.21 15.86 6.38
C ASN A 156 -3.33 17.19 7.16
N PRO A 157 -3.63 18.27 6.42
CA PRO A 157 -4.81 19.07 6.77
C PRO A 157 -5.86 19.15 5.64
N ALA A 158 -5.60 18.59 4.45
CA ALA A 158 -6.39 18.86 3.25
C ALA A 158 -7.52 17.85 2.94
N ILE A 159 -7.48 16.64 3.50
CA ILE A 159 -8.51 15.61 3.29
C ILE A 159 -9.10 15.23 4.64
N ARG A 160 -10.38 15.55 4.86
CA ARG A 160 -11.11 15.16 6.08
C ARG A 160 -12.09 14.07 5.73
N ILE A 161 -11.80 12.85 6.16
CA ILE A 161 -12.73 11.71 6.08
C ILE A 161 -13.23 11.45 7.49
N ASN A 162 -14.48 11.79 7.74
CA ASN A 162 -15.11 11.47 9.01
C ASN A 162 -15.75 10.08 8.92
N SER A 163 -15.32 9.16 9.79
CA SER A 163 -16.08 7.96 10.15
C SER A 163 -16.31 6.89 9.05
N SER A 164 -15.50 6.83 7.98
CA SER A 164 -15.59 5.74 6.99
C SER A 164 -15.00 4.43 7.53
N VAL A 165 -15.69 3.32 7.29
CA VAL A 165 -15.19 1.95 7.56
C VAL A 165 -14.75 1.22 6.29
N ILE A 166 -14.96 1.81 5.11
CA ILE A 166 -14.64 1.21 3.81
C ILE A 166 -13.37 1.81 3.19
N ILE A 167 -13.24 3.14 3.16
CA ILE A 167 -12.11 3.85 2.54
C ILE A 167 -11.21 4.52 3.57
N ASN A 168 -9.92 4.59 3.24
CA ASN A 168 -8.91 5.31 4.02
C ASN A 168 -8.45 6.58 3.26
N PRO A 169 -7.60 7.42 3.86
CA PRO A 169 -7.06 8.60 3.19
C PRO A 169 -6.36 8.32 1.85
N LYS A 170 -5.71 7.15 1.69
CA LYS A 170 -5.07 6.76 0.42
C LYS A 170 -6.10 6.59 -0.70
N CYS A 171 -7.21 5.91 -0.43
CA CYS A 171 -8.33 5.79 -1.37
C CYS A 171 -8.90 7.16 -1.78
N ALA A 172 -9.11 8.05 -0.80
CA ALA A 172 -9.65 9.38 -1.07
C ALA A 172 -8.74 10.21 -2.00
N LYS A 173 -7.42 10.12 -1.85
CA LYS A 173 -6.46 10.83 -2.73
C LYS A 173 -6.60 10.43 -4.19
N ILE A 174 -6.78 9.15 -4.46
CA ILE A 174 -6.92 8.63 -5.83
C ILE A 174 -8.23 9.13 -6.43
N ILE A 175 -9.31 9.06 -5.65
CA ILE A 175 -10.61 9.56 -6.06
C ILE A 175 -10.54 11.07 -6.35
N ILE A 176 -9.85 11.85 -5.50
CA ILE A 176 -9.61 13.28 -5.75
C ILE A 176 -8.80 13.49 -7.04
N SER A 177 -7.78 12.67 -7.30
CA SER A 177 -7.01 12.77 -8.55
C SER A 177 -7.89 12.60 -9.79
N TRP A 178 -8.90 11.72 -9.72
CA TRP A 178 -9.91 11.56 -10.77
C TRP A 178 -10.89 12.73 -10.84
N ILE A 179 -11.35 13.26 -9.69
CA ILE A 179 -12.22 14.46 -9.64
C ILE A 179 -11.51 15.66 -10.28
N GLU A 180 -10.24 15.88 -9.97
CA GLU A 180 -9.38 16.95 -10.51
C GLU A 180 -8.91 16.70 -11.94
N LYS A 181 -9.04 15.46 -12.43
CA LYS A 181 -8.45 14.99 -13.71
C LYS A 181 -6.95 15.24 -13.79
N LYS A 182 -6.23 15.06 -12.68
CA LYS A 182 -4.78 15.25 -12.56
C LYS A 182 -4.09 13.93 -12.19
N PRO A 183 -2.85 13.67 -12.67
CA PRO A 183 -2.13 12.48 -12.27
C PRO A 183 -1.81 12.50 -10.77
N PHE A 184 -1.91 11.33 -10.12
CA PHE A 184 -1.72 11.14 -8.67
C PHE A 184 -0.44 11.82 -8.13
N GLN A 185 0.66 11.73 -8.87
CA GLN A 185 1.98 12.28 -8.51
C GLN A 185 2.10 13.81 -8.64
N SER A 186 1.11 14.50 -9.23
CA SER A 186 1.17 15.95 -9.50
C SER A 186 0.50 16.85 -8.45
N ASN A 187 0.03 16.27 -7.35
CA ASN A 187 -0.69 16.99 -6.29
C ASN A 187 0.22 17.82 -5.35
N LYS A 188 1.34 18.36 -5.86
CA LYS A 188 2.24 19.22 -5.07
C LYS A 188 1.64 20.59 -4.71
N ASN A 189 0.57 21.01 -5.38
CA ASN A 189 -0.10 22.31 -5.16
C ASN A 189 -1.63 22.17 -5.22
N ILE A 190 -2.23 21.46 -4.27
CA ILE A 190 -3.69 21.54 -4.08
C ILE A 190 -3.97 22.71 -3.12
N ASN A 191 -4.28 23.90 -3.64
CA ASN A 191 -4.77 25.04 -2.85
C ASN A 191 -6.24 24.87 -2.42
N CYS A 192 -6.68 23.64 -2.20
CA CYS A 192 -8.04 23.34 -1.81
C CYS A 192 -8.09 22.14 -0.87
N THR A 193 -9.07 22.14 0.02
CA THR A 193 -9.39 21.02 0.89
C THR A 193 -10.61 20.29 0.35
N TYR A 194 -10.66 18.99 0.61
CA TYR A 194 -11.76 18.10 0.29
C TYR A 194 -12.30 17.48 1.56
N ASP A 195 -13.55 17.81 1.89
CA ASP A 195 -14.28 17.16 2.98
C ASP A 195 -15.13 16.03 2.41
N PHE A 196 -14.96 14.83 2.97
CA PHE A 196 -15.77 13.64 2.72
C PHE A 196 -16.76 13.51 3.87
N ASN A 197 -17.92 14.17 3.73
CA ASN A 197 -18.95 14.16 4.75
C ASN A 197 -19.83 12.93 4.57
N LEU A 198 -19.73 11.95 5.47
CA LEU A 198 -20.56 10.74 5.43
C LEU A 198 -22.04 11.12 5.60
N LEU A 199 -22.85 10.82 4.59
CA LEU A 199 -24.30 11.02 4.58
C LEU A 199 -25.04 9.74 4.97
N TYR A 200 -24.59 8.60 4.44
CA TYR A 200 -25.26 7.32 4.60
C TYR A 200 -24.23 6.20 4.70
N SER A 201 -24.49 5.22 5.56
CA SER A 201 -23.78 3.94 5.64
C SER A 201 -24.81 2.83 5.75
N ALA A 202 -24.68 1.80 4.90
CA ALA A 202 -25.59 0.67 4.89
C ALA A 202 -25.50 -0.18 6.16
N SER A 203 -24.40 -0.09 6.92
CA SER A 203 -24.28 -0.65 8.27
C SER A 203 -25.20 0.01 9.30
N CYS A 204 -25.55 1.29 9.12
CA CYS A 204 -26.36 2.07 10.09
C CYS A 204 -27.76 2.43 9.58
N GLY A 205 -27.95 2.62 8.28
CA GLY A 205 -29.21 3.08 7.68
C GLY A 205 -30.21 1.95 7.38
N ASP A 206 -31.49 2.30 7.37
CA ASP A 206 -32.58 1.46 6.85
C ASP A 206 -32.83 1.70 5.35
N SER A 207 -33.78 0.95 4.77
CA SER A 207 -34.05 0.97 3.32
C SER A 207 -34.59 2.30 2.79
N ASP A 208 -35.19 3.14 3.66
CA ASP A 208 -35.69 4.47 3.30
C ASP A 208 -34.70 5.60 3.63
N SER A 209 -33.66 5.29 4.40
CA SER A 209 -32.71 6.28 4.91
C SER A 209 -31.85 6.90 3.81
N PHE A 210 -31.55 6.17 2.73
CA PHE A 210 -30.76 6.71 1.62
C PHE A 210 -31.39 7.98 1.02
N HIS A 211 -32.64 7.91 0.55
CA HIS A 211 -33.32 9.06 -0.02
C HIS A 211 -33.50 10.20 0.98
N LYS A 212 -33.80 9.87 2.25
CA LYS A 212 -33.93 10.89 3.32
C LYS A 212 -32.63 11.66 3.57
N LEU A 213 -31.48 11.00 3.43
CA LEU A 213 -30.17 11.53 3.80
C LEU A 213 -29.32 12.01 2.61
N CYS A 214 -29.63 11.59 1.39
CA CYS A 214 -28.78 11.82 0.21
C CYS A 214 -29.46 12.59 -0.93
N ASP A 215 -30.79 12.65 -0.96
CA ASP A 215 -31.49 13.40 -2.01
C ASP A 215 -31.21 14.90 -1.89
N ASN A 216 -31.06 15.56 -3.04
CA ASN A 216 -30.77 16.99 -3.16
C ASN A 216 -29.42 17.43 -2.55
N ILE A 217 -28.52 16.47 -2.26
CA ILE A 217 -27.18 16.73 -1.72
C ILE A 217 -26.13 16.22 -2.71
N GLY A 218 -25.31 17.12 -3.26
CA GLY A 218 -24.23 16.76 -4.16
C GLY A 218 -23.07 17.77 -4.17
N PRO A 219 -21.98 17.47 -4.90
CA PRO A 219 -21.66 16.18 -5.51
C PRO A 219 -21.49 15.04 -4.49
N THR A 220 -21.76 13.79 -4.90
CA THR A 220 -21.66 12.63 -4.00
C THR A 220 -20.73 11.54 -4.52
N LEU A 221 -20.06 10.87 -3.59
CA LEU A 221 -19.25 9.69 -3.81
C LEU A 221 -19.92 8.49 -3.15
N ILE A 222 -19.99 7.38 -3.89
CA ILE A 222 -20.50 6.11 -3.39
C ILE A 222 -19.37 5.11 -3.40
N VAL A 223 -19.22 4.41 -2.28
CA VAL A 223 -18.19 3.39 -2.08
C VAL A 223 -18.88 2.12 -1.61
N ILE A 224 -18.60 1.00 -2.27
CA ILE A 224 -19.25 -0.29 -2.04
C ILE A 224 -18.17 -1.33 -1.78
N LYS A 225 -18.33 -2.07 -0.68
CA LYS A 225 -17.51 -3.24 -0.36
C LYS A 225 -18.21 -4.50 -0.83
N VAL A 226 -17.61 -5.22 -1.78
CA VAL A 226 -18.19 -6.45 -2.32
C VAL A 226 -18.00 -7.60 -1.34
N GLU A 227 -19.07 -8.36 -1.08
CA GLU A 227 -19.06 -9.50 -0.17
C GLU A 227 -18.16 -10.63 -0.71
N GLY A 228 -17.34 -11.21 0.16
CA GLY A 228 -16.50 -12.37 -0.17
C GLY A 228 -15.27 -12.12 -1.05
N THR A 229 -14.98 -10.88 -1.46
CA THR A 229 -13.88 -10.59 -2.41
C THR A 229 -12.89 -9.51 -1.96
N ASN A 230 -13.17 -8.80 -0.86
CA ASN A 230 -12.48 -7.59 -0.42
C ASN A 230 -12.43 -6.45 -1.45
N GLU A 231 -13.09 -6.60 -2.60
CA GLU A 231 -13.11 -5.63 -3.68
C GLU A 231 -13.89 -4.37 -3.24
N ILE A 232 -13.31 -3.20 -3.52
CA ILE A 232 -13.97 -1.91 -3.32
C ILE A 232 -14.24 -1.28 -4.67
N ILE A 233 -15.51 -1.03 -4.95
CA ILE A 233 -15.98 -0.38 -6.18
C ILE A 233 -16.85 0.82 -5.83
N GLY A 234 -17.15 1.67 -6.80
CA GLY A 234 -17.97 2.83 -6.52
C GLY A 234 -18.22 3.72 -7.72
N GLY A 235 -18.84 4.86 -7.45
CA GLY A 235 -19.09 5.89 -8.45
C GLY A 235 -19.18 7.27 -7.84
N TYR A 236 -18.84 8.26 -8.64
CA TYR A 236 -18.92 9.68 -8.30
C TYR A 236 -20.01 10.35 -9.14
N ASN A 237 -21.03 10.84 -8.46
CA ASN A 237 -22.08 11.67 -9.04
C ASN A 237 -21.65 13.14 -8.94
N ALA A 238 -21.25 13.71 -10.07
CA ALA A 238 -20.75 15.08 -10.18
C ALA A 238 -21.85 16.15 -10.22
N LEU A 239 -23.12 15.78 -10.03
CA LEU A 239 -24.23 16.73 -10.05
C LEU A 239 -24.31 17.44 -8.69
N ASN A 240 -24.32 18.78 -8.71
CA ASN A 240 -24.46 19.60 -7.49
C ASN A 240 -25.78 19.33 -6.75
N VAL A 241 -26.83 18.95 -7.48
CA VAL A 241 -28.13 18.58 -6.92
C VAL A 241 -28.18 17.15 -6.38
N GLY A 242 -27.10 16.36 -6.49
CA GLY A 242 -27.07 15.02 -5.89
C GLY A 242 -28.02 14.02 -6.52
N TRP A 243 -28.71 13.25 -5.68
CA TRP A 243 -29.76 12.27 -6.03
C TRP A 243 -31.14 12.93 -6.03
N GLN A 244 -32.08 12.42 -6.81
CA GLN A 244 -33.45 12.95 -6.85
C GLN A 244 -34.48 11.86 -6.66
N ARG A 245 -35.65 12.21 -6.11
CA ARG A 245 -36.75 11.28 -5.93
C ARG A 245 -37.87 11.59 -6.91
N GLY A 246 -37.76 11.04 -8.12
CA GLY A 246 -38.74 11.25 -9.19
C GLY A 246 -39.17 9.95 -9.85
N TRP A 247 -40.48 9.70 -9.91
CA TRP A 247 -41.05 8.57 -10.66
C TRP A 247 -40.92 8.73 -12.19
N LEU A 248 -40.66 9.95 -12.64
CA LEU A 248 -40.45 10.34 -14.03
C LEU A 248 -39.05 10.95 -14.22
N SER A 249 -38.06 10.47 -13.46
CA SER A 249 -36.71 11.05 -13.53
C SER A 249 -36.15 10.90 -14.94
N PHE A 250 -35.88 12.03 -15.58
CA PHE A 250 -35.16 12.06 -16.83
C PHE A 250 -33.71 11.70 -16.55
N SER A 251 -33.13 10.87 -17.41
CA SER A 251 -31.71 10.57 -17.38
C SER A 251 -30.94 11.89 -17.32
N ARG A 252 -30.05 12.04 -16.34
CA ARG A 252 -29.26 13.25 -16.11
C ARG A 252 -27.81 12.90 -15.83
N GLY A 253 -26.92 13.85 -16.08
CA GLY A 253 -25.52 13.61 -15.82
C GLY A 253 -24.61 14.79 -16.11
N SER A 254 -23.33 14.54 -15.92
CA SER A 254 -22.26 15.49 -16.17
C SER A 254 -21.04 14.72 -16.63
N LYS A 255 -20.21 15.32 -17.51
CA LYS A 255 -18.92 14.78 -17.93
C LYS A 255 -17.93 14.55 -16.77
N GLY A 256 -18.25 15.04 -15.57
CA GLY A 256 -17.51 14.77 -14.35
C GLY A 256 -17.86 13.43 -13.69
N CYS A 257 -18.94 12.75 -14.08
CA CYS A 257 -19.33 11.49 -13.45
C CYS A 257 -18.41 10.35 -13.88
N PHE A 258 -18.07 9.48 -12.95
CA PHE A 258 -17.27 8.29 -13.22
C PHE A 258 -17.63 7.14 -12.28
N ILE A 259 -17.32 5.92 -12.72
CA ILE A 259 -17.31 4.71 -11.90
C ILE A 259 -15.87 4.26 -11.68
N PHE A 260 -15.61 3.53 -10.60
CA PHE A 260 -14.25 3.12 -10.27
C PHE A 260 -14.18 1.77 -9.56
N SER A 261 -12.97 1.20 -9.56
CA SER A 261 -12.54 0.07 -8.75
C SER A 261 -11.21 0.42 -8.08
N LEU A 262 -11.11 0.19 -6.77
CA LEU A 262 -9.89 0.41 -5.97
C LEU A 262 -9.11 -0.88 -5.69
N GLY A 263 -9.56 -2.04 -6.21
CA GLY A 263 -8.91 -3.32 -5.98
C GLY A 263 -9.32 -3.99 -4.65
N THR A 264 -8.55 -4.99 -4.22
CA THR A 264 -8.89 -5.92 -3.11
C THR A 264 -8.09 -5.71 -1.83
N ASP A 265 -7.06 -4.84 -1.81
CA ASP A 265 -6.25 -4.56 -0.62
C ASP A 265 -5.96 -3.07 -0.49
N THR A 266 -6.72 -2.39 0.38
CA THR A 266 -6.54 -0.95 0.67
C THR A 266 -5.31 -0.64 1.52
N LYS A 267 -4.62 -1.66 2.06
CA LYS A 267 -3.43 -1.52 2.92
C LYS A 267 -2.13 -1.80 2.16
N LYS A 268 -2.11 -2.68 1.15
CA LYS A 268 -0.88 -3.05 0.42
C LYS A 268 -0.55 -2.21 -0.80
N ALA A 269 -1.50 -1.47 -1.34
CA ALA A 269 -1.37 -1.02 -2.71
C ALA A 269 -0.56 0.29 -2.82
N GLU A 270 0.57 0.26 -3.51
CA GLU A 270 0.66 1.14 -4.68
C GLU A 270 -0.56 0.80 -5.56
N LEU A 271 -1.51 1.71 -5.72
CA LEU A 271 -2.80 1.45 -6.38
C LEU A 271 -2.68 1.35 -7.91
N GLU A 272 -1.72 0.59 -8.41
CA GLU A 272 -1.55 0.29 -9.84
C GLU A 272 -2.81 -0.38 -10.45
N ASP A 273 -3.57 -1.09 -9.63
CA ASP A 273 -4.83 -1.73 -10.01
C ASP A 273 -6.06 -0.81 -9.94
N ALA A 274 -5.93 0.44 -9.47
CA ALA A 274 -7.06 1.34 -9.38
C ALA A 274 -7.48 1.81 -10.78
N LYS A 275 -8.75 1.56 -11.11
CA LYS A 275 -9.32 1.84 -12.43
C LYS A 275 -10.45 2.83 -12.28
N CYS A 276 -10.48 3.81 -13.17
CA CYS A 276 -11.56 4.79 -13.28
C CYS A 276 -12.08 4.85 -14.72
N GLY A 277 -13.39 4.86 -14.86
CA GLY A 277 -14.09 5.02 -16.13
C GLY A 277 -15.05 6.19 -16.04
N PHE A 278 -14.72 7.28 -16.74
CA PHE A 278 -15.63 8.41 -16.92
C PHE A 278 -16.79 8.03 -17.84
N ILE A 279 -17.90 8.75 -17.69
CA ILE A 279 -19.03 8.66 -18.60
C ILE A 279 -18.60 8.95 -20.05
N LEU A 280 -19.12 8.17 -21.01
CA LEU A 280 -18.85 8.38 -22.43
C LEU A 280 -19.47 9.71 -22.89
N SER A 281 -18.80 10.41 -23.80
CA SER A 281 -19.17 11.79 -24.20
C SER A 281 -20.55 11.89 -24.85
N ASP A 282 -21.01 10.83 -25.51
CA ASP A 282 -22.31 10.68 -26.15
C ASP A 282 -23.38 10.10 -25.20
N GLN A 283 -23.00 9.70 -23.98
CA GLN A 283 -23.86 9.09 -22.98
C GLN A 283 -24.03 9.94 -21.72
N VAL A 284 -23.64 11.23 -21.76
CA VAL A 284 -23.62 12.12 -20.57
C VAL A 284 -24.98 12.18 -19.90
N ASP A 285 -26.07 12.28 -20.66
CA ASP A 285 -27.41 12.33 -20.11
C ASP A 285 -27.81 10.99 -19.46
N SER A 286 -27.13 9.89 -19.76
CA SER A 286 -27.39 8.59 -19.14
C SER A 286 -26.55 8.30 -17.90
N ALA A 287 -25.80 9.27 -17.35
CA ALA A 287 -24.86 9.02 -16.26
C ALA A 287 -25.54 8.58 -14.96
N ILE A 288 -26.60 9.28 -14.55
CA ILE A 288 -27.30 9.04 -13.29
C ILE A 288 -28.74 8.66 -13.60
N TYR A 289 -29.17 7.56 -13.01
CA TYR A 289 -30.56 7.14 -13.01
C TYR A 289 -31.08 7.27 -11.58
N ASP A 290 -32.21 7.94 -11.41
CA ASP A 290 -32.86 8.03 -10.12
C ASP A 290 -34.16 7.26 -10.13
N HIS A 291 -34.43 6.55 -9.03
CA HIS A 291 -35.71 5.90 -8.84
C HIS A 291 -36.07 5.87 -7.35
N PRO A 292 -37.34 6.12 -6.95
CA PRO A 292 -37.71 6.31 -5.54
C PRO A 292 -37.58 5.09 -4.62
N GLN A 293 -37.29 3.92 -5.20
CA GLN A 293 -37.16 2.64 -4.50
C GLN A 293 -35.77 2.02 -4.67
N ASP A 294 -34.88 2.70 -5.38
CA ASP A 294 -33.54 2.22 -5.67
C ASP A 294 -32.50 2.96 -4.83
N GLY A 295 -31.37 2.30 -4.59
CA GLY A 295 -30.19 3.00 -4.09
C GLY A 295 -29.50 3.79 -5.21
N PRO A 296 -28.23 4.15 -5.00
CA PRO A 296 -27.41 4.80 -6.02
C PRO A 296 -27.35 3.98 -7.31
N CYS A 297 -27.61 4.64 -8.44
CA CYS A 297 -27.64 4.01 -9.75
C CYS A 297 -26.90 4.88 -10.79
N PHE A 298 -25.89 4.29 -11.41
CA PHE A 298 -25.07 4.88 -12.46
C PHE A 298 -25.36 4.17 -13.79
N GLY A 299 -25.71 4.91 -14.84
CA GLY A 299 -26.09 4.37 -16.15
C GLY A 299 -27.61 4.09 -16.29
N THR A 300 -28.18 4.30 -17.48
CA THR A 300 -29.61 4.02 -17.80
C THR A 300 -29.91 2.54 -18.13
N GLY A 301 -28.91 1.67 -17.97
CA GLY A 301 -29.06 0.23 -17.75
C GLY A 301 -27.88 -0.18 -16.88
N PRO A 302 -28.06 -0.25 -15.56
CA PRO A 302 -27.07 0.26 -14.62
C PRO A 302 -25.70 -0.34 -14.81
N ASP A 303 -24.72 0.50 -15.12
CA ASP A 303 -23.29 0.18 -15.08
C ASP A 303 -22.86 -0.11 -13.65
N LEU A 304 -23.46 0.56 -12.66
CA LEU A 304 -23.29 0.25 -11.24
C LEU A 304 -24.58 0.57 -10.47
N TYR A 305 -25.04 -0.40 -9.69
CA TYR A 305 -26.25 -0.30 -8.86
C TYR A 305 -26.08 -1.06 -7.54
N VAL A 306 -26.67 -0.54 -6.47
CA VAL A 306 -26.93 -1.28 -5.23
C VAL A 306 -28.33 -0.99 -4.74
N ASN A 307 -29.00 -2.00 -4.19
CA ASN A 307 -30.26 -1.82 -3.48
C ASN A 307 -30.05 -1.36 -2.03
N THR A 308 -31.11 -0.89 -1.39
CA THR A 308 -31.10 -0.45 0.03
C THR A 308 -31.56 -1.54 1.01
N LYS A 309 -31.82 -2.76 0.52
CA LYS A 309 -32.38 -3.87 1.32
C LYS A 309 -31.27 -4.74 1.91
N ARG A 310 -31.09 -4.66 3.24
CA ARG A 310 -30.02 -5.38 3.94
C ARG A 310 -30.25 -6.90 4.05
N ASP A 311 -31.50 -7.33 4.08
CA ASP A 311 -31.88 -8.75 4.10
C ASP A 311 -31.61 -9.43 2.75
N GLN A 312 -31.56 -8.66 1.67
CA GLN A 312 -31.27 -9.11 0.32
C GLN A 312 -30.26 -8.17 -0.35
N PRO A 313 -28.99 -8.13 0.13
CA PRO A 313 -28.02 -7.15 -0.32
C PRO A 313 -27.59 -7.49 -1.75
N LEU A 314 -28.15 -6.77 -2.72
CA LEU A 314 -27.93 -6.99 -4.14
C LEU A 314 -27.35 -5.75 -4.80
N GLY A 315 -26.34 -5.97 -5.61
CA GLY A 315 -25.81 -4.99 -6.54
C GLY A 315 -25.64 -5.58 -7.93
N HIS A 316 -25.48 -4.70 -8.90
CA HIS A 316 -25.22 -5.06 -10.29
C HIS A 316 -24.12 -4.17 -10.86
N ARG A 317 -23.28 -4.74 -11.72
CA ARG A 317 -22.22 -4.00 -12.39
C ARG A 317 -21.99 -4.49 -13.82
N GLN A 318 -21.75 -3.56 -14.74
CA GLN A 318 -21.44 -3.82 -16.14
C GLN A 318 -20.82 -2.57 -16.79
N HIS A 319 -20.54 -2.63 -18.08
CA HIS A 319 -20.06 -1.48 -18.86
C HIS A 319 -21.01 -1.21 -20.02
N ARG A 320 -21.67 -0.05 -20.01
CA ARG A 320 -22.58 0.40 -21.07
C ARG A 320 -22.42 1.91 -21.31
N CYS A 321 -22.73 2.72 -20.30
CA CYS A 321 -22.69 4.18 -20.41
C CYS A 321 -21.30 4.75 -20.04
N TYR A 322 -20.55 4.03 -19.20
CA TYR A 322 -19.21 4.42 -18.75
C TYR A 322 -18.12 3.67 -19.52
N LYS A 323 -16.91 4.25 -19.54
CA LYS A 323 -15.73 3.63 -20.16
C LYS A 323 -15.52 2.19 -19.63
N SER A 324 -15.29 1.25 -20.55
CA SER A 324 -15.11 -0.16 -20.24
C SER A 324 -13.80 -0.46 -19.49
N GLY A 325 -13.73 -1.64 -18.87
CA GLY A 325 -12.51 -2.16 -18.26
C GLY A 325 -12.28 -1.74 -16.79
N VAL A 326 -13.24 -1.07 -16.17
CA VAL A 326 -13.18 -0.66 -14.76
C VAL A 326 -13.33 -1.83 -13.80
N PHE A 327 -14.33 -2.69 -14.04
CA PHE A 327 -14.63 -3.82 -13.18
C PHE A 327 -14.02 -5.09 -13.75
N ASN A 328 -13.39 -5.90 -12.89
CA ASN A 328 -12.80 -7.17 -13.28
C ASN A 328 -13.86 -8.24 -13.57
N ARG A 329 -15.09 -8.07 -13.08
CA ARG A 329 -16.23 -8.97 -13.30
C ARG A 329 -17.49 -8.15 -13.60
N GLN A 330 -18.40 -8.72 -14.39
CA GLN A 330 -19.71 -8.16 -14.69
C GLN A 330 -20.82 -9.06 -14.13
N GLY A 331 -22.02 -8.50 -13.96
CA GLY A 331 -23.18 -9.18 -13.43
C GLY A 331 -23.50 -8.82 -11.98
N SER A 332 -24.39 -9.60 -11.38
CA SER A 332 -24.87 -9.38 -10.02
C SER A 332 -23.82 -9.75 -8.98
N PHE A 333 -23.81 -9.02 -7.87
CA PHE A 333 -22.98 -9.31 -6.70
C PHE A 333 -23.75 -9.01 -5.42
N ARG A 334 -23.24 -9.51 -4.29
CA ARG A 334 -23.72 -9.11 -2.96
C ARG A 334 -22.79 -8.07 -2.36
N TRP A 335 -23.34 -7.02 -1.79
CA TRP A 335 -22.55 -6.02 -1.07
C TRP A 335 -22.48 -6.40 0.42
N LYS A 336 -21.30 -6.19 1.02
CA LYS A 336 -21.09 -6.32 2.46
C LYS A 336 -21.47 -5.03 3.19
N ASP A 337 -21.12 -3.90 2.61
CA ASP A 337 -21.47 -2.56 3.10
C ASP A 337 -21.33 -1.56 1.95
N TRP A 338 -21.96 -0.39 2.07
CA TRP A 338 -21.74 0.74 1.18
C TRP A 338 -21.99 2.07 1.89
N GLU A 339 -21.23 3.09 1.49
CA GLU A 339 -21.24 4.42 2.08
C GLU A 339 -21.47 5.48 1.00
N VAL A 340 -22.14 6.56 1.38
CA VAL A 340 -22.34 7.76 0.55
C VAL A 340 -21.73 8.95 1.26
N PHE A 341 -20.87 9.67 0.55
CA PHE A 341 -20.24 10.89 1.03
C PHE A 341 -20.68 12.07 0.17
N GLN A 342 -21.02 13.20 0.80
CA GLN A 342 -20.95 14.49 0.12
C GLN A 342 -19.49 14.90 0.00
N ILE A 343 -19.08 15.32 -1.19
CA ILE A 343 -17.74 15.83 -1.44
C ILE A 343 -17.78 17.34 -1.52
N VAL A 344 -17.18 18.02 -0.54
CA VAL A 344 -17.10 19.49 -0.50
C VAL A 344 -15.67 19.92 -0.77
N LYS A 345 -15.47 20.63 -1.88
CA LYS A 345 -14.22 21.30 -2.21
C LYS A 345 -14.23 22.71 -1.61
N LYS A 346 -13.21 23.09 -0.84
CA LYS A 346 -13.03 24.44 -0.31
C LYS A 346 -11.68 24.97 -0.74
N GLU A 347 -11.62 26.20 -1.22
CA GLU A 347 -10.34 26.86 -1.52
C GLU A 347 -9.64 27.27 -0.21
N ILE A 348 -8.30 27.18 -0.18
CA ILE A 348 -7.43 27.55 0.95
C ILE A 348 -6.97 29.00 0.79
#